data_AF-A0A286C2E8-F1
#
_entry.id   AF-A0A286C2E8-F1
#
_cell.length_a   1.000
_cell.length_b   1.000
_cell.length_c   1.000
_cell.angle_alpha   90.00
_cell.angle_beta   90.00
_cell.angle_gamma   90.00
#
_symmetry.space_group_name_H-M   'P 1'
#
loop_
_entity.id
_entity.type
_entity.pdbx_description
1 polymer ?
#
loop_
_entity_poly.entity_id
_entity_poly.type
_entity_poly.pdbx_seq_one_letter_code
_entity_poly.pdbx_strand_id
1 'polypeptide(L)' 'MTTEMEKDIDLVAQHFLLDGEKPLADVTNALASIGGSKPFEALGRAMFTAMIKTHIARLQADKATLVAQEPRGNIH' A
#
# COMPACT_ATOMS: atom_id res chain seq x y z
N MET A 1 9.91 15.63 -15.05
CA MET A 1 10.56 14.33 -14.72
C MET A 1 10.10 13.77 -13.37
N THR A 2 9.71 14.59 -12.39
CA THR A 2 9.18 14.14 -11.08
C THR A 2 7.85 13.37 -11.17
N THR A 3 6.98 13.72 -12.12
CA THR A 3 5.62 13.16 -12.25
C THR A 3 5.53 11.72 -12.77
N GLU A 4 6.48 11.26 -13.60
CA GLU A 4 6.47 9.85 -14.06
C GLU A 4 7.00 8.92 -12.98
N MET A 5 8.02 9.37 -12.25
CA MET A 5 8.62 8.61 -11.15
C MET A 5 7.65 8.43 -9.98
N GLU A 6 6.86 9.45 -9.66
CA GLU A 6 5.79 9.36 -8.67
C GLU A 6 4.74 8.31 -9.06
N LYS A 7 4.42 8.18 -10.35
CA LYS A 7 3.50 7.16 -10.85
C LYS A 7 4.09 5.75 -10.77
N ASP A 8 5.35 5.60 -11.13
CA ASP A 8 6.05 4.30 -11.04
C ASP A 8 6.13 3.82 -9.59
N ILE A 9 6.44 4.74 -8.67
CA ILE A 9 6.49 4.48 -7.23
C ILE A 9 5.10 4.10 -6.69
N ASP A 10 4.05 4.82 -7.09
CA ASP A 10 2.69 4.52 -6.68
C ASP A 10 2.21 3.16 -7.23
N LEU A 11 2.58 2.83 -8.47
CA LEU A 11 2.27 1.54 -9.09
C LEU A 11 2.89 0.37 -8.32
N VAL A 12 4.18 0.49 -7.95
CA VAL A 12 4.89 -0.51 -7.13
C VAL A 12 4.26 -0.62 -5.73
N ALA A 13 3.93 0.52 -5.11
CA ALA A 13 3.28 0.54 -3.80
C ALA A 13 1.89 -0.12 -3.82
N GLN A 14 1.09 0.13 -4.87
CA GLN A 14 -0.21 -0.51 -5.04
C GLN A 14 -0.09 -2.03 -5.19
N HIS A 15 0.88 -2.50 -5.99
CA HIS A 15 1.06 -3.93 -6.26
C HIS A 15 1.51 -4.74 -5.04
N PHE A 16 2.51 -4.24 -4.29
CA PHE A 16 3.11 -5.01 -3.21
C PHE A 16 2.46 -4.84 -1.85
N LEU A 17 1.72 -3.75 -1.63
CA LEU A 17 1.25 -3.37 -0.29
C LEU A 17 -0.26 -3.21 -0.21
N LEU A 18 -0.93 -2.72 -1.26
CA LEU A 18 -2.35 -2.36 -1.20
C LEU A 18 -3.28 -3.37 -1.89
N ASP A 19 -2.85 -4.63 -2.03
CA ASP A 19 -3.58 -5.73 -2.70
C ASP A 19 -4.08 -5.35 -4.11
N GLY A 20 -3.47 -4.35 -4.74
CA GLY A 20 -3.81 -3.86 -6.06
C GLY A 20 -3.03 -4.61 -7.11
N GLU A 21 -3.50 -5.80 -7.51
CA GLU A 21 -2.82 -6.59 -8.54
C GLU A 21 -2.63 -5.76 -9.83
N LYS A 22 -1.38 -5.59 -10.24
CA LYS A 22 -0.99 -4.83 -11.43
C LYS A 22 -0.30 -5.78 -12.40
N PRO A 23 -0.37 -5.53 -13.72
CA PRO A 23 0.34 -6.34 -14.69
C PRO A 23 1.85 -6.38 -14.38
N LEU A 24 2.43 -7.58 -14.35
CA LEU A 24 3.85 -7.80 -14.03
C LEU A 24 4.78 -6.99 -14.95
N ALA A 25 4.39 -6.78 -16.21
CA ALA A 25 5.14 -5.96 -17.16
C ALA A 25 5.23 -4.49 -16.70
N ASP A 26 4.12 -3.93 -16.21
CA ASP A 26 4.06 -2.53 -15.76
C ASP A 26 4.86 -2.35 -14.45
N VAL A 27 4.76 -3.32 -13.53
CA VAL A 27 5.55 -3.33 -12.28
C VAL A 27 7.04 -3.43 -12.57
N THR A 28 7.43 -4.29 -13.52
CA THR A 28 8.83 -4.48 -13.91
C THR A 28 9.40 -3.23 -14.58
N ASN A 29 8.63 -2.58 -15.45
CA ASN A 29 9.02 -1.31 -16.09
C ASN A 29 9.16 -0.18 -15.08
N ALA A 30 8.22 -0.07 -14.13
CA ALA A 30 8.28 0.90 -13.04
C ALA A 30 9.52 0.69 -12.15
N LEU A 31 9.83 -0.56 -11.80
CA LEU A 31 11.04 -0.89 -11.03
C LEU A 31 12.33 -0.55 -11.79
N ALA A 32 12.37 -0.78 -13.11
CA ALA A 32 13.52 -0.43 -13.94
C ALA A 32 13.71 1.10 -14.06
N SER A 33 12.62 1.84 -14.23
CA SER A 33 12.59 3.31 -14.24
C SER A 33 13.08 3.89 -12.91
N ILE A 34 12.60 3.35 -11.78
CA ILE A 34 13.05 3.74 -10.45
C ILE A 34 14.52 3.39 -10.25
N GLY A 35 14.95 2.16 -10.58
CA GLY A 35 16.34 1.70 -10.41
C GLY A 35 17.35 2.43 -11.29
N GLY A 36 16.92 2.96 -12.44
CA GLY A 36 17.72 3.84 -13.29
C GLY A 36 17.88 5.26 -12.74
N SER A 37 17.05 5.66 -11.77
CA SER A 37 17.05 6.97 -11.14
C SER A 37 17.57 6.89 -9.69
N LYS A 38 18.38 7.85 -9.27
CA LYS A 38 19.07 7.82 -7.97
C LYS A 38 18.25 8.13 -6.69
N PRO A 39 16.94 8.47 -6.65
CA PRO A 39 16.31 8.84 -5.38
C PRO A 39 15.74 7.60 -4.66
N PHE A 40 16.63 6.73 -4.14
CA PHE A 40 16.25 5.63 -3.25
C PHE A 40 15.43 6.11 -2.03
N GLU A 41 15.59 7.36 -1.61
CA GLU A 41 14.80 7.98 -0.54
C GLU A 41 13.31 8.14 -0.93
N ALA A 42 13.01 8.52 -2.17
CA ALA A 42 11.64 8.67 -2.64
C ALA A 42 10.91 7.31 -2.70
N LEU A 43 11.61 6.28 -3.20
CA LEU A 43 11.12 4.89 -3.16
C LEU A 43 10.88 4.43 -1.71
N GLY A 44 11.86 4.63 -0.82
CA GLY A 44 11.76 4.24 0.58
C GLY A 44 10.57 4.91 1.29
N ARG A 45 10.37 6.22 1.11
CA ARG A 45 9.23 6.96 1.68
C ARG A 45 7.89 6.44 1.21
N ALA A 46 7.76 6.11 -0.07
CA ALA A 46 6.51 5.60 -0.61
C ALA A 46 6.21 4.18 -0.14
N MET A 47 7.21 3.29 -0.12
CA MET A 47 7.07 1.94 0.43
C MET A 47 6.69 1.97 1.90
N PHE A 48 7.33 2.81 2.70
CA PHE A 48 7.00 3.00 4.11
C PHE A 48 5.57 3.53 4.30
N THR A 49 5.17 4.52 3.50
CA THR A 49 3.81 5.08 3.54
C THR A 49 2.75 4.03 3.20
N ALA A 50 2.98 3.22 2.17
CA ALA A 50 2.05 2.18 1.76
C ALA A 50 1.98 1.03 2.80
N MET A 51 3.09 0.70 3.46
CA MET A 51 3.09 -0.24 4.59
C MET A 51 2.20 0.26 5.73
N ILE A 52 2.34 1.54 6.13
CA ILE A 52 1.50 2.14 7.17
C ILE A 52 0.02 2.10 6.78
N LYS A 53 -0.33 2.50 5.55
CA LYS A 53 -1.72 2.48 5.07
C LYS A 53 -2.33 1.08 5.16
N THR A 54 -1.58 0.06 4.74
CA THR A 54 -1.99 -1.35 4.80
C THR A 54 -2.22 -1.80 6.24
N HIS A 55 -1.32 -1.43 7.15
CA HIS A 55 -1.45 -1.77 8.56
C HIS A 55 -2.66 -1.11 9.21
N ILE A 56 -2.92 0.17 8.90
CA ILE A 56 -4.11 0.88 9.37
C ILE A 56 -5.38 0.21 8.84
N ALA A 57 -5.42 -0.16 7.56
CA ALA A 57 -6.56 -0.84 6.97
C ALA A 57 -6.86 -2.19 7.66
N ARG A 58 -5.82 -2.98 7.96
CA ARG A 58 -5.98 -4.21 8.76
C ARG A 58 -6.52 -3.94 10.16
N LEU A 59 -5.94 -2.98 10.88
CA LEU A 59 -6.42 -2.62 12.22
C LEU A 59 -7.89 -2.16 12.21
N GLN A 60 -8.31 -1.45 11.15
CA GLN A 60 -9.71 -1.05 10.98
C GLN A 60 -10.63 -2.25 10.73
N ALA A 61 -10.20 -3.22 9.90
CA ALA A 61 -10.94 -4.46 9.66
C ALA A 61 -11.05 -5.33 10.92
N ASP A 62 -9.95 -5.47 11.69
CA ASP A 62 -9.93 -6.21 12.94
C ASP A 62 -10.84 -5.56 13.98
N LYS A 63 -10.80 -4.23 14.11
CA LYS A 63 -11.72 -3.47 14.97
C LYS A 63 -13.17 -3.70 14.56
N ALA A 64 -13.48 -3.62 13.27
CA ALA A 64 -14.84 -3.86 12.77
C ALA A 64 -15.32 -5.27 13.10
N THR A 65 -14.43 -6.27 13.00
CA THR A 65 -14.72 -7.65 13.37
C THR A 65 -14.98 -7.80 14.87
N LEU A 66 -14.17 -7.18 15.72
CA LEU A 66 -14.35 -7.20 17.17
C LEU A 66 -15.67 -6.54 17.59
N VAL A 67 -16.02 -5.39 17.02
CA VAL A 67 -17.30 -4.71 17.28
C VAL A 67 -18.49 -5.55 16.80
N ALA A 68 -18.35 -6.28 15.68
CA ALA A 68 -19.39 -7.18 15.20
C ALA A 68 -19.55 -8.44 16.08
N GLN A 69 -18.48 -8.87 16.75
CA GLN A 69 -18.45 -10.01 17.65
C GLN A 69 -18.77 -9.65 19.11
N GLU A 70 -18.83 -8.37 19.47
CA GLU A 70 -19.28 -7.95 20.79
C GLU A 70 -20.71 -8.49 21.02
N PRO A 71 -20.94 -9.24 22.11
CA PRO A 71 -22.28 -9.67 22.45
C PRO A 71 -23.11 -8.41 22.65
N ARG A 72 -24.07 -8.17 21.75
CA ARG A 72 -25.10 -7.15 21.97
C ARG A 72 -25.71 -7.46 23.31
N GLY A 73 -25.41 -6.63 24.31
CA GLY A 73 -25.77 -6.91 25.69
C GLY A 73 -27.22 -7.39 25.75
N ASN A 74 -27.43 -8.52 26.43
CA ASN A 74 -28.76 -8.88 26.90
C ASN A 74 -29.20 -7.77 27.86
N ILE A 75 -29.83 -6.75 27.31
CA ILE A 75 -30.70 -5.85 28.03
C ILE A 75 -32.00 -6.63 28.27
N HIS A 76 -32.01 -7.36 29.39
CA HIS A 76 -33.21 -7.77 30.11
C HIS A 76 -33.45 -6.81 31.26
#